data_AF-A0A2J8XYV0-F1
#
_entry.id   AF-A0A2J8XYV0-F1
#
_cell.length_a   1.000
_cell.length_b   1.000
_cell.length_c   1.000
_cell.angle_alpha   90.00
_cell.angle_beta   90.00
_cell.angle_gamma   90.00
#
_symmetry.space_group_name_H-M   'P 1'
#
loop_
_entity.id
_entity.type
_entity.pdbx_description
1 polymer ?
#
loop_
_entity_poly.entity_id
_entity_poly.type
_entity_poly.pdbx_seq_one_letter_code
_entity_poly.pdbx_strand_id
1 'polypeptide(L)' 'MCLLLGATGVGKTLLVKRLQEVSSRDGKGDLGEPPPTRPTVGTNLTDIVAQRKITIRELGGCMGPIWSSYYGTCRSVL' A
#
# COMPACT_ATOMS: atom_id res chain seq x y z
N MET A 1 -0.18 8.45 9.03
CA MET A 1 -0.07 7.92 7.65
C MET A 1 1.16 7.04 7.55
N CYS A 2 1.05 5.87 6.93
CA CYS A 2 2.18 4.99 6.62
C CYS A 2 2.59 5.20 5.16
N LEU A 3 3.89 5.30 4.91
CA LEU A 3 4.44 5.38 3.56
C LEU A 3 4.86 3.97 3.12
N LEU A 4 4.47 3.54 1.92
CA LEU A 4 4.85 2.24 1.36
C LEU A 4 5.77 2.48 0.15
N LEU A 5 7.03 2.10 0.29
CA LEU A 5 8.09 2.33 -0.69
C LEU A 5 8.61 1.02 -1.26
N GLY A 6 9.31 1.09 -2.38
CA GLY A 6 9.95 -0.07 -2.99
C GLY A 6 9.99 0.02 -4.51
N ALA A 7 10.85 -0.78 -5.12
CA ALA A 7 11.03 -0.80 -6.57
C ALA A 7 9.75 -1.17 -7.33
N THR A 8 9.73 -0.91 -8.63
CA THR A 8 8.62 -1.33 -9.50
C THR A 8 8.52 -2.85 -9.51
N GLY A 9 7.31 -3.40 -9.38
CA GLY A 9 7.09 -4.85 -9.45
C GLY A 9 7.22 -5.63 -8.13
N VAL A 10 7.66 -5.01 -7.02
CA VAL A 10 7.86 -5.72 -5.73
C VAL A 10 6.56 -6.09 -4.98
N GLY A 11 5.39 -5.83 -5.57
CA GLY A 11 4.10 -6.25 -4.99
C GLY A 11 3.43 -5.27 -4.02
N LYS A 12 3.86 -4.01 -3.93
CA LYS A 12 3.25 -2.99 -3.04
C LYS A 12 1.73 -2.86 -3.22
N THR A 13 1.29 -2.70 -4.47
CA THR A 13 -0.14 -2.59 -4.79
C THR A 13 -0.91 -3.87 -4.42
N LEU A 14 -0.30 -5.03 -4.63
CA LEU A 14 -0.90 -6.31 -4.25
C LEU A 14 -1.05 -6.40 -2.73
N LEU A 15 -0.02 -6.04 -1.97
CA LEU A 15 -0.05 -6.01 -0.50
C LEU A 15 -1.18 -5.13 0.01
N VAL A 16 -1.33 -3.92 -0.52
CA VAL A 16 -2.40 -2.99 -0.11
C VAL A 16 -3.78 -3.58 -0.41
N LYS A 17 -4.00 -4.12 -1.62
CA LYS A 17 -5.27 -4.76 -1.99
C LYS A 17 -5.61 -5.93 -1.08
N ARG A 18 -4.63 -6.82 -0.79
CA ARG A 18 -4.83 -7.95 0.12
C ARG A 18 -5.14 -7.50 1.55
N LEU A 19 -4.47 -6.46 2.04
CA LEU A 19 -4.76 -5.92 3.37
C LEU A 19 -6.19 -5.34 3.45
N GLN A 20 -6.70 -4.72 2.38
CA GLN A 20 -8.09 -4.29 2.32
C GLN A 20 -9.08 -5.47 2.32
N GLU A 21 -8.79 -6.54 1.59
CA GLU A 21 -9.59 -7.77 1.61
C GLU A 21 -9.63 -8.41 3.00
N VAL A 22 -8.47 -8.54 3.67
CA VAL A 22 -8.38 -9.07 5.05
C VAL A 22 -9.05 -8.15 6.07
N SER A 23 -9.01 -6.85 5.84
CA SER A 23 -9.63 -5.84 6.70
C SER A 23 -11.16 -5.79 6.57
N SER A 24 -11.70 -6.19 5.41
CA SER A 24 -13.15 -6.17 5.15
C SER A 24 -13.83 -7.51 5.45
N ARG A 25 -13.09 -8.61 5.43
CA ARG A 25 -13.53 -9.94 5.88
C ARG A 25 -13.09 -10.12 7.34
N ASP A 26 -13.79 -10.92 8.13
CA ASP A 26 -13.51 -11.17 9.55
C ASP A 26 -12.22 -12.01 9.78
N GLY A 27 -11.13 -11.69 9.06
CA GLY A 27 -9.82 -12.36 9.10
C GLY A 27 -9.80 -13.82 8.61
N LYS A 28 -10.94 -14.37 8.18
CA LYS A 28 -11.13 -15.82 8.04
C LYS A 28 -11.61 -16.19 6.64
N GLY A 29 -10.70 -16.20 5.68
CA GLY A 29 -10.99 -16.68 4.32
C GLY A 29 -9.75 -16.73 3.46
N ASP A 30 -9.70 -17.73 2.57
CA ASP A 30 -8.69 -17.79 1.52
C ASP A 30 -8.75 -16.51 0.67
N LEU A 31 -7.58 -15.95 0.37
CA LEU A 31 -7.46 -14.74 -0.42
C LEU A 31 -7.77 -15.01 -1.90
N GLY A 32 -7.84 -16.26 -2.33
CA GLY A 32 -8.10 -16.61 -3.73
C GLY A 32 -7.01 -16.07 -4.65
N GLU A 33 -7.30 -15.98 -5.95
CA GLU A 33 -6.34 -15.47 -6.94
C GLU A 33 -6.00 -13.99 -6.71
N PRO A 34 -4.72 -13.60 -6.88
CA PRO A 34 -4.30 -12.21 -6.72
C PRO A 34 -4.94 -11.32 -7.79
N PRO A 35 -5.54 -10.18 -7.41
CA PRO A 35 -6.11 -9.27 -8.40
C PRO A 35 -5.01 -8.73 -9.32
N PRO A 36 -5.27 -8.55 -10.62
CA PRO A 36 -4.30 -7.98 -11.53
C PRO A 36 -3.89 -6.58 -11.05
N THR A 37 -2.59 -6.30 -11.12
CA THR A 37 -2.01 -5.01 -10.71
C THR A 37 -1.31 -4.38 -11.89
N ARG A 38 -1.52 -3.07 -12.08
CA ARG A 38 -0.71 -2.26 -13.00
C ARG A 38 0.41 -1.59 -12.21
N PRO A 39 1.60 -1.38 -12.78
CA PRO A 39 2.66 -0.63 -12.13
C PRO A 39 2.19 0.76 -11.69
N THR A 40 2.39 1.10 -10.42
CA THR A 40 2.12 2.44 -9.90
C THR A 40 3.19 3.40 -10.43
N VAL A 41 2.79 4.35 -11.28
CA VAL A 41 3.67 5.41 -11.82
C VAL A 41 3.70 6.64 -10.90
N GLY A 42 2.62 6.87 -10.15
CA GLY A 42 2.44 7.99 -9.24
C GLY A 42 2.30 7.57 -7.77
N THR A 43 1.37 8.20 -7.06
CA THR A 43 1.04 7.85 -5.67
C THR A 43 -0.34 7.23 -5.60
N ASN A 44 -0.52 6.23 -4.74
CA ASN A 44 -1.83 5.70 -4.41
C ASN A 44 -2.09 5.86 -2.91
N LEU A 45 -3.27 6.36 -2.54
CA LEU A 45 -3.69 6.57 -1.16
C LEU A 45 -4.82 5.61 -0.84
N THR A 46 -4.67 4.84 0.23
CA THR A 46 -5.62 3.81 0.58
C THR A 46 -5.83 3.76 2.08
N ASP A 47 -7.09 3.82 2.49
CA ASP A 47 -7.49 3.66 3.88
C ASP A 47 -7.84 2.19 4.15
N ILE A 48 -7.26 1.65 5.22
CA ILE A 48 -7.49 0.29 5.71
C ILE A 48 -8.14 0.38 7.09
N VAL A 49 -9.25 -0.33 7.29
CA VAL A 49 -10.05 -0.27 8.52
C VAL A 49 -9.92 -1.61 9.26
N ALA A 50 -8.83 -1.77 10.01
CA ALA A 50 -8.66 -2.90 10.92
C ALA A 50 -9.25 -2.53 12.30
N GLN A 51 -8.55 -2.83 13.40
CA GLN A 51 -8.91 -2.33 14.74
C GLN A 51 -8.89 -0.79 14.85
N ARG A 52 -8.11 -0.13 13.98
CA ARG A 52 -8.05 1.33 13.82
C ARG A 52 -7.90 1.68 12.34
N LYS A 53 -8.38 2.86 11.93
CA LYS A 53 -8.19 3.37 10.57
C LYS A 53 -6.71 3.69 10.33
N ILE A 54 -6.11 3.08 9.30
CA ILE A 54 -4.73 3.30 8.89
C ILE A 54 -4.73 3.77 7.43
N THR A 55 -4.19 4.95 7.18
CA THR A 55 -3.97 5.47 5.82
C THR A 55 -2.58 5.07 5.34
N ILE A 56 -2.52 4.34 4.23
CA ILE A 56 -1.31 3.95 3.51
C ILE A 56 -1.18 4.81 2.27
N ARG A 57 0.00 5.40 2.06
CA ARG A 57 0.39 6.08 0.83
C ARG A 57 1.48 5.27 0.14
N GLU A 58 1.13 4.61 -0.95
CA GLU A 58 2.06 3.92 -1.84
C GLU A 58 2.69 4.90 -2.82
N LEU A 59 4.00 4.80 -3.03
CA LEU A 59 4.71 5.53 -4.08
C LEU A 59 5.25 4.57 -5.14
N GLY A 60 5.08 4.93 -6.41
CA GLY A 60 5.67 4.23 -7.53
C GLY A 60 7.19 4.09 -7.41
N GLY A 61 7.72 2.98 -7.93
CA GLY A 61 9.17 2.72 -7.92
C GLY A 61 9.95 3.77 -8.71
N CYS A 62 9.38 4.27 -9.80
CA CYS A 62 9.94 5.35 -10.61
C CYS A 62 10.01 6.70 -9.87
N MET A 63 9.30 6.86 -8.75
CA MET A 63 9.36 8.06 -7.91
C MET A 63 10.52 8.03 -6.89
N GLY A 64 11.40 7.02 -6.95
CA GLY A 64 12.55 6.86 -6.04
C GLY A 64 13.31 8.16 -5.71
N PRO A 65 13.69 8.98 -6.72
CA PRO A 65 14.42 10.23 -6.49
C PRO A 65 13.70 11.26 -5.61
N ILE A 66 12.37 11.16 -5.45
CA ILE A 66 11.56 12.13 -4.70
C ILE A 66 10.89 11.54 -3.45
N TRP A 67 11.20 10.30 -3.05
CA TRP A 67 10.60 9.69 -1.86
C TRP A 67 10.84 10.48 -0.57
N SER A 68 12.03 11.07 -0.42
CA SER A 68 12.41 11.88 0.75
C SER A 68 11.46 13.05 1.01
N SER A 69 10.90 13.65 -0.05
CA SER A 69 9.92 14.73 0.05
C SER A 69 8.64 14.33 0.78
N TYR A 70 8.35 13.03 0.91
CA TYR A 70 7.15 12.51 1.56
C TYR A 70 7.35 12.14 3.03
N TYR A 71 8.60 12.07 3.51
CA TYR A 71 8.92 11.61 4.86
C TYR A 71 8.36 12.52 5.95
N GLY A 72 8.31 13.83 5.71
CA GLY A 72 7.76 14.79 6.67
C GLY A 72 6.26 14.62 6.98
N THR A 73 5.53 13.84 6.16
CA THR A 73 4.08 13.61 6.32
C THR A 73 3.74 12.21 6.84
N CYS A 74 4.73 11.36 7.07
CA CYS A 74 4.52 9.96 7.47
C CYS A 74 4.91 9.71 8.93
N ARG A 75 4.24 8.75 9.57
CA ARG A 75 4.58 8.27 10.94
C ARG A 75 5.48 7.04 10.89
N SER A 76 5.41 6.29 9.79
CA SER A 76 6.13 5.05 9.57
C SER A 76 6.37 4.86 8.07
N VAL A 77 7.45 4.15 7.75
CA VAL A 77 7.81 3.73 6.39
C VAL A 77 7.84 2.20 6.38
N LEU A 78 7.25 1.62 5.34
CA LEU A 78 7.18 0.19 5.05
C LEU A 78 7.79 -0.07 3.67
#